data_AF-A0A9E7L9Y2-F1
#
_entry.id   AF-A0A9E7L9Y2-F1
#
_cell.length_a   1.000
_cell.length_b   1.000
_cell.length_c   1.000
_cell.angle_alpha   90.00
_cell.angle_beta   90.00
_cell.angle_gamma   90.00
#
_symmetry.space_group_name_H-M   'P 1'
#
loop_
_entity.id
_entity.type
_entity.pdbx_description
1 polymer ?
#
loop_
_entity_poly.entity_id
_entity_poly.type
_entity_poly.pdbx_seq_one_letter_code
_entity_poly.pdbx_strand_id
1 'polypeptide(L)' 'MLQAEKMKALNMGWYTMESFRFVKEWKKYLEEEARIMKDVPGWKVGERVYNFWKVDASGN' A
#
# COMPACT_ATOMS: atom_id res chain seq x y z
N MET A 1 12.28 4.25 31.01
CA MET A 1 11.63 3.23 30.18
C MET A 1 10.23 3.65 29.73
N LEU A 2 9.37 4.13 30.64
CA LEU A 2 8.02 4.64 30.31
C LEU A 2 7.95 5.67 29.16
N GLN A 3 8.92 6.59 29.06
CA GLN A 3 8.94 7.57 27.96
C GLN A 3 9.26 6.96 26.59
N ALA A 4 10.12 5.95 26.55
CA ALA A 4 10.47 5.25 25.31
C ALA A 4 9.31 4.38 24.81
N GLU A 5 8.61 3.72 25.73
CA GLU A 5 7.40 2.93 25.41
C GLU A 5 6.28 3.81 24.87
N LYS A 6 6.06 4.99 25.46
CA LYS A 6 5.11 5.98 24.95
C LYS A 6 5.47 6.48 23.55
N MET A 7 6.75 6.77 23.28
CA MET A 7 7.16 7.16 21.93
C MET A 7 7.03 6.03 20.92
N LYS A 8 7.28 4.79 21.30
CA LYS A 8 7.07 3.62 20.43
C LYS A 8 5.59 3.47 20.07
N ALA A 9 4.70 3.61 21.04
CA ALA A 9 3.25 3.54 20.82
C ALA A 9 2.75 4.69 19.92
N LEU A 10 3.24 5.90 20.15
CA LEU A 10 2.91 7.06 19.30
C LEU A 10 3.37 6.84 17.86
N ASN A 11 4.62 6.39 17.68
CA ASN A 11 5.18 6.13 16.36
C ASN A 11 4.42 5.01 15.63
N MET A 12 4.07 3.92 16.33
CA MET A 12 3.25 2.84 15.77
C MET A 12 1.86 3.32 15.38
N GLY A 13 1.21 4.14 16.21
CA GLY A 13 -0.08 4.74 15.90
C GLY A 13 -0.02 5.63 14.65
N TRP A 14 1.04 6.44 14.55
CA TRP A 14 1.29 7.29 13.38
C TRP A 14 1.48 6.47 12.11
N TYR A 15 2.37 5.46 12.11
CA TYR A 15 2.58 4.58 10.96
C TYR A 15 1.30 3.87 10.52
N THR A 16 0.50 3.40 11.48
CA THR A 16 -0.77 2.71 11.21
C THR A 16 -1.76 3.65 10.52
N MET A 17 -1.93 4.86 11.07
CA MET A 17 -2.84 5.86 10.50
C MET A 17 -2.42 6.28 9.08
N GLU A 18 -1.12 6.50 8.86
CA GLU A 18 -0.59 6.90 7.57
C GLU A 18 -0.67 5.76 6.55
N SER A 19 -0.45 4.51 6.97
CA SER A 19 -0.66 3.33 6.13
C SER A 19 -2.10 3.19 5.66
N PHE A 20 -3.09 3.45 6.53
CA PHE A 20 -4.49 3.44 6.13
C PHE A 20 -4.83 4.55 5.13
N ARG A 21 -4.25 5.75 5.29
CA ARG A 21 -4.39 6.84 4.31
C ARG A 21 -3.80 6.45 2.96
N PHE A 22 -2.60 5.88 2.96
CA PHE A 22 -1.93 5.41 1.77
C PHE A 22 -2.75 4.34 1.04
N VAL A 23 -3.22 3.30 1.74
CA VAL A 23 -4.04 2.23 1.16
C VAL A 23 -5.34 2.76 0.57
N LYS A 24 -5.99 3.73 1.23
CA LYS A 24 -7.24 4.33 0.73
C LYS A 24 -7.00 5.10 -0.57
N GLU A 25 -5.94 5.89 -0.63
CA GLU A 25 -5.62 6.66 -1.84
C GLU A 25 -5.16 5.74 -2.98
N TRP A 26 -4.36 4.73 -2.65
CA TRP A 26 -3.92 3.71 -3.61
C TRP A 26 -5.10 2.99 -4.28
N LYS A 27 -6.16 2.66 -3.53
CA LYS A 27 -7.38 2.06 -4.12
C LYS A 27 -8.03 2.96 -5.17
N LYS A 28 -8.10 4.27 -4.92
CA LYS A 28 -8.66 5.22 -5.91
C LYS A 28 -7.82 5.25 -7.19
N TYR A 29 -6.49 5.21 -7.05
CA TYR A 29 -5.62 5.16 -8.23
C TYR A 29 -5.82 3.88 -9.04
N LEU A 30 -5.99 2.72 -8.39
CA LEU A 30 -6.28 1.46 -9.08
C LEU A 30 -7.65 1.46 -9.78
N GLU A 31 -8.67 2.04 -9.15
CA GLU A 31 -9.99 2.20 -9.75
C GLU A 31 -9.94 3.11 -10.99
N GLU A 32 -9.19 4.21 -10.91
CA GLU A 32 -9.01 5.12 -12.03
C GLU A 32 -8.14 4.52 -13.14
N GLU A 33 -7.08 3.80 -12.80
CA GLU A 33 -6.27 3.03 -13.74
C GLU A 33 -7.14 2.01 -14.49
N ALA A 34 -7.99 1.26 -13.78
CA ALA A 34 -8.92 0.33 -14.39
C ALA A 34 -9.90 1.03 -15.35
N ARG A 35 -10.37 2.22 -14.98
CA ARG A 35 -11.30 3.01 -15.81
C ARG A 35 -10.64 3.48 -17.10
N ILE A 36 -9.40 3.97 -17.02
CA ILE A 36 -8.65 4.52 -18.15
C ILE A 36 -8.13 3.41 -19.06
N MET A 37 -7.60 2.33 -18.49
CA MET A 37 -6.86 1.29 -19.23
C MET A 37 -7.75 0.14 -19.71
N LYS A 38 -9.08 0.21 -19.49
CA LYS A 38 -10.05 -0.85 -19.82
C LYS A 38 -9.97 -1.38 -21.26
N ASP A 39 -9.57 -0.54 -22.21
CA ASP A 39 -9.57 -0.86 -23.64
C ASP A 39 -8.16 -1.22 -24.17
N VAL A 40 -7.13 -1.23 -23.32
CA VAL A 40 -5.75 -1.52 -23.72
C VAL A 40 -5.48 -3.02 -23.63
N PRO A 41 -5.25 -3.73 -24.76
CA PRO A 41 -5.02 -5.16 -24.74
C PRO A 41 -3.76 -5.52 -23.95
N GLY A 42 -3.89 -6.47 -23.01
CA GLY A 42 -2.77 -6.94 -22.20
C GLY A 42 -2.40 -6.06 -21.01
N TRP A 43 -3.09 -4.94 -20.78
CA TRP A 43 -2.88 -4.13 -19.58
C TRP A 43 -3.38 -4.84 -18.32
N LYS A 44 -2.59 -4.82 -17.25
CA LYS A 44 -2.96 -5.36 -15.95
C LYS A 44 -2.95 -4.25 -14.91
N VAL A 45 -4.12 -3.93 -14.40
CA VAL A 45 -4.30 -2.92 -13.36
C VAL A 45 -3.48 -3.27 -12.12
N GLY A 46 -2.70 -2.32 -11.61
CA GLY A 46 -1.87 -2.52 -10.43
C GLY A 46 -0.64 -3.41 -10.65
N GLU A 47 -0.25 -3.69 -11.90
CA GLU A 47 1.00 -4.38 -12.19
C GLU A 47 2.19 -3.51 -11.77
N ARG A 48 3.06 -4.06 -10.92
CA ARG A 48 4.24 -3.35 -10.43
C ARG A 48 5.32 -3.31 -11.50
N VAL A 49 5.90 -2.14 -11.71
CA VAL A 49 7.02 -1.92 -12.66
C VAL A 49 8.28 -2.70 -12.25
N TYR A 50 8.51 -2.85 -10.95
CA TYR A 50 9.67 -3.56 -10.42
C TYR A 50 9.26 -4.79 -9.59
N ASN A 51 9.97 -5.89 -9.81
CA ASN A 51 9.78 -7.17 -9.13
C ASN A 51 10.49 -7.25 -7.76
N PHE A 52 10.67 -6.13 -7.05
CA PHE A 52 11.52 -6.09 -5.85
C PHE A 52 10.90 -6.74 -4.60
N TRP A 53 9.58 -6.93 -4.58
CA TRP A 53 8.87 -7.66 -3.51
C TRP A 53 7.84 -8.61 -4.10
N LYS A 54 8.16 -9.91 -4.13
CA LYS A 54 7.16 -10.97 -4.09
C LYS A 54 7.09 -11.42 -2.64
N VAL A 55 6.30 -10.70 -1.83
CA VAL A 55 5.79 -11.31 -0.61
C VAL A 55 4.65 -12.20 -1.08
N ASP A 56 4.87 -13.50 -1.12
CA ASP A 56 3.78 -14.44 -1.33
C ASP A 56 2.81 -14.37 -0.15
N ALA A 57 1.64 -15.00 -0.27
CA ALA A 57 0.67 -15.04 0.84
C ALA A 57 1.23 -15.71 2.11
N SER A 58 2.43 -16.29 2.06
CA SER A 58 3.17 -16.85 3.20
C SER A 58 4.14 -15.87 3.87
N GLY A 59 4.32 -14.65 3.37
CA GLY A 59 5.09 -13.63 4.09
C GLY A 59 6.61 -13.81 4.06
N ASN A 60 7.16 -14.58 3.11
CA ASN A 60 8.62 -14.76 2.94
C ASN A 60 9.22 -13.79 1.92
#